data_AF-A0AAP3M3V0-F1
#
_entry.id   AF-A0AAP3M3V0-F1
#
_cell.length_a   1.000
_cell.length_b   1.000
_cell.length_c   1.000
_cell.angle_alpha   90.00
_cell.angle_beta   90.00
_cell.angle_gamma   90.00
#
_symmetry.space_group_name_H-M   'P 1'
#
loop_
_entity.id
_entity.type
_entity.pdbx_description
1 polymer ?
#
loop_
_entity_poly.entity_id
_entity_poly.type
_entity_poly.pdbx_seq_one_letter_code
_entity_poly.pdbx_strand_id
1 'polypeptide(L)'
;MSYSEQLLDAIEKHDFSQNNILLKKALDSDSSELLAALAENLTDMGFSDMAKDVYRSLIAKNPEEDLFKVYLAEILLNDGQDDDALSLLYSIDENSDSYLEILLVQADYYQSLGLFETAQAKLQEAHELAPKEDAIIFGLAELAYSTGKNELALHYYQDLATRQKHFGEINLRERIFASLAKLGRYEEASEIIKQYGQDFIDIDTRYEAGLVLLSTKDYKKAIEYLTGVLEQASDYVNAYPLLAQAYEANGDNEKALETAQTGLTYNEYDETLYALIGRVAANCAKYDLAVDMLKKGLSFAPDNMDLRVQLSNLYLYLKKDEENLQLFREVDEENLEPQARWNIAVSLYRLEKYQESRKEFLLAYPNLQNNADFLKDMIRLFNIDGERVALKDLLQKYLELIPDDEEMLDLYDELV
;
A
#
# COMPACT_ATOMS: atom_id res chain seq x y z
N MET A 1 35.43 -37.94 17.95
CA MET A 1 34.11 -37.52 17.49
C MET A 1 33.15 -37.82 18.62
N SER A 2 32.53 -36.81 19.21
CA SER A 2 31.50 -37.00 20.25
C SER A 2 30.29 -37.74 19.68
N TYR A 3 29.35 -38.16 20.53
CA TYR A 3 28.12 -38.77 20.01
C TYR A 3 27.19 -37.73 19.39
N SER A 4 27.25 -36.49 19.88
CA SER A 4 26.59 -35.31 19.31
C SER A 4 27.08 -35.03 17.89
N GLU A 5 28.39 -35.00 17.66
CA GLU A 5 28.97 -34.82 16.32
C GLU A 5 28.61 -35.97 15.38
N GLN A 6 28.64 -37.22 15.87
CA GLN A 6 28.23 -38.39 15.08
C GLN A 6 26.74 -38.33 14.69
N LEU A 7 25.89 -37.80 15.57
CA LEU A 7 24.47 -37.64 15.30
C LEU A 7 24.22 -36.57 14.23
N LEU A 8 24.87 -35.41 14.33
CA LEU A 8 24.75 -34.34 13.34
C LEU A 8 25.26 -34.79 11.96
N ASP A 9 26.43 -35.45 11.91
CA ASP A 9 26.99 -36.01 10.66
C ASP A 9 26.06 -37.06 10.02
N ALA A 10 25.36 -37.88 10.82
CA ALA A 10 24.39 -38.83 10.33
C ALA A 10 23.14 -38.14 9.74
N ILE A 11 22.63 -37.10 10.42
CA ILE A 11 21.50 -36.28 9.96
C ILE A 11 21.83 -35.58 8.64
N GLU A 12 23.00 -34.95 8.52
CA GLU A 12 23.47 -34.30 7.29
C GLU A 12 23.57 -35.28 6.11
N LYS A 13 23.90 -36.54 6.38
CA LYS A 13 23.96 -37.61 5.38
C LYS A 13 22.60 -38.27 5.10
N HIS A 14 21.52 -37.77 5.70
CA HIS A 14 20.19 -38.36 5.66
C HIS A 14 20.13 -39.83 6.16
N ASP A 15 21.05 -40.22 7.05
CA ASP A 15 21.03 -41.52 7.71
C ASP A 15 20.41 -41.41 9.11
N PHE A 16 19.10 -41.64 9.17
CA PHE A 16 18.34 -41.54 10.42
C PHE A 16 18.30 -42.85 11.23
N SER A 17 18.95 -43.92 10.74
CA SER A 17 18.78 -45.27 11.28
C SER A 17 19.30 -45.43 12.72
N GLN A 18 20.24 -44.57 13.11
CA GLN A 18 20.90 -44.60 14.43
C GLN A 18 20.53 -43.40 15.31
N ASN A 19 19.64 -42.50 14.88
CA ASN A 19 19.39 -41.24 15.58
C ASN A 19 19.06 -41.43 17.06
N ASN A 20 18.10 -42.29 17.38
CA ASN A 20 17.71 -42.55 18.77
C ASN A 20 18.84 -43.16 19.61
N ILE A 21 19.70 -43.97 18.99
CA ILE A 21 20.83 -44.63 19.68
C ILE A 21 21.94 -43.60 19.94
N LEU A 22 22.27 -42.78 18.94
CA LEU A 22 23.29 -41.76 19.04
C LEU A 22 22.86 -40.64 19.98
N LEU A 23 21.60 -40.18 19.89
CA LEU A 23 21.03 -39.21 20.81
C LEU A 23 21.14 -39.70 22.25
N LYS A 24 20.67 -40.91 22.55
CA LYS A 24 20.79 -41.48 23.90
C LYS A 24 22.24 -41.51 24.39
N LYS A 25 23.18 -41.95 23.56
CA LYS A 25 24.61 -41.97 23.92
C LYS A 25 25.17 -40.58 24.18
N ALA A 26 24.75 -39.59 23.39
CA ALA A 26 25.11 -38.19 23.61
C ALA A 26 24.58 -37.69 24.95
N LEU A 27 23.29 -37.89 25.24
CA LEU A 27 22.68 -37.50 26.51
C LEU A 27 23.37 -38.14 27.72
N ASP A 28 23.83 -39.40 27.59
CA ASP A 28 24.49 -40.14 28.67
C ASP A 28 25.97 -39.73 28.87
N SER A 29 26.68 -39.32 27.81
CA SER A 29 28.17 -39.28 27.82
C SER A 29 28.80 -37.94 27.44
N ASP A 30 28.10 -37.09 26.68
CA ASP A 30 28.66 -35.83 26.19
C ASP A 30 28.51 -34.72 27.24
N SER A 31 29.37 -33.69 27.17
CA SER A 31 29.36 -32.56 28.10
C SER A 31 28.16 -31.63 27.84
N SER A 32 27.80 -30.80 28.83
CA SER A 32 26.72 -29.83 28.66
C SER A 32 27.00 -28.84 27.52
N GLU A 33 28.26 -28.45 27.25
CA GLU A 33 28.56 -27.57 26.12
C GLU A 33 28.28 -28.27 24.77
N LEU A 34 28.65 -29.55 24.64
CA LEU A 34 28.40 -30.33 23.43
C LEU A 34 26.91 -30.59 23.23
N LEU A 35 26.17 -30.82 24.32
CA LEU A 35 24.73 -31.00 24.28
C LEU A 35 23.99 -29.69 23.95
N ALA A 36 24.45 -28.54 24.45
CA ALA A 36 23.89 -27.24 24.07
C ALA A 36 24.06 -26.98 22.56
N ALA A 37 25.27 -27.20 22.04
CA ALA A 37 25.53 -27.10 20.60
C ALA A 37 24.70 -28.10 19.79
N LEU A 38 24.53 -29.33 20.28
CA LEU A 38 23.64 -30.32 19.65
C LEU A 38 22.20 -29.83 19.59
N ALA A 39 21.67 -29.29 20.69
CA ALA A 39 20.30 -28.82 20.77
C ALA A 39 20.03 -27.64 19.82
N GLU A 40 20.94 -26.68 19.76
CA GLU A 40 20.88 -25.55 18.81
C GLU A 40 20.84 -26.05 17.36
N ASN A 41 21.79 -26.89 16.96
CA ASN A 41 21.84 -27.45 15.61
C ASN A 41 20.58 -28.28 15.27
N LEU A 42 20.09 -29.09 16.20
CA LEU A 42 18.85 -29.84 16.00
C LEU A 42 17.63 -28.91 15.83
N THR A 43 17.62 -27.78 16.53
CA THR A 43 16.55 -26.76 16.42
C THR A 43 16.58 -26.12 15.04
N ASP A 44 17.75 -25.64 14.59
CA ASP A 44 17.94 -25.03 13.28
C ASP A 44 17.60 -25.97 12.12
N MET A 45 17.88 -27.27 12.29
CA MET A 45 17.55 -28.31 11.31
C MET A 45 16.08 -28.77 11.38
N GLY A 46 15.29 -28.27 12.34
CA GLY A 46 13.87 -28.62 12.51
C GLY A 46 13.59 -29.96 13.19
N PHE A 47 14.57 -30.58 13.85
CA PHE A 47 14.40 -31.80 14.65
C PHE A 47 13.91 -31.47 16.07
N SER A 48 12.75 -30.81 16.18
CA SER A 48 12.23 -30.23 17.42
C SER A 48 12.08 -31.24 18.56
N ASP A 49 11.59 -32.45 18.29
CA ASP A 49 11.45 -33.50 19.32
C ASP A 49 12.79 -33.90 19.94
N MET A 50 13.83 -34.06 19.11
CA MET A 50 15.16 -34.41 19.60
C MET A 50 15.80 -33.25 20.35
N ALA A 51 15.64 -32.01 19.86
CA ALA A 51 16.10 -30.81 20.54
C ALA A 51 15.45 -30.67 21.93
N LYS A 52 14.12 -30.89 22.05
CA LYS A 52 13.40 -30.89 23.34
C LYS A 52 13.98 -31.93 24.31
N ASP A 53 14.32 -33.12 23.84
CA ASP A 53 14.93 -34.15 24.69
C ASP A 53 16.32 -33.75 25.19
N VAL A 54 17.12 -33.09 24.33
CA VAL A 54 18.42 -32.55 24.74
C VAL A 54 18.25 -31.42 25.76
N TYR A 55 17.37 -30.45 25.51
CA TYR A 55 17.12 -29.35 26.46
C TYR A 55 16.56 -29.82 27.80
N ARG A 56 15.65 -30.81 27.82
CA ARG A 56 15.19 -31.43 29.06
C ARG A 56 16.35 -32.08 29.84
N SER A 57 17.29 -32.71 29.14
CA SER A 57 18.50 -33.27 29.76
C SER A 57 19.43 -32.20 30.31
N LEU A 58 19.63 -31.11 29.56
CA LEU A 58 20.42 -29.95 29.98
C LEU A 58 19.84 -29.30 31.23
N ILE A 59 18.53 -29.03 31.25
CA ILE A 59 17.82 -28.47 32.42
C ILE A 59 17.98 -29.40 33.63
N ALA A 60 17.87 -30.73 33.45
CA ALA A 60 18.05 -31.68 34.55
C ALA A 60 19.48 -31.73 35.10
N LYS A 61 20.49 -31.52 34.25
CA LYS A 61 21.92 -31.48 34.63
C LYS A 61 22.36 -30.13 35.18
N ASN A 62 21.71 -29.06 34.75
CA ASN A 62 22.06 -27.66 35.02
C ASN A 62 20.80 -26.87 35.47
N PRO A 63 20.20 -27.18 36.64
CA PRO A 63 18.92 -26.61 37.04
C PRO A 63 18.93 -25.10 37.32
N GLU A 64 20.12 -24.54 37.58
CA GLU A 64 20.37 -23.11 37.81
C GLU A 64 20.53 -22.31 36.50
N GLU A 65 20.70 -23.00 35.36
CA GLU A 65 20.85 -22.36 34.05
C GLU A 65 19.46 -22.19 33.41
N ASP A 66 18.84 -21.05 33.68
CA ASP A 66 17.49 -20.76 33.19
C ASP A 66 17.41 -20.59 31.67
N LEU A 67 18.52 -20.27 31.00
CA LEU A 67 18.56 -20.08 29.56
C LEU A 67 18.08 -21.33 28.79
N PHE A 68 18.40 -22.54 29.27
CA PHE A 68 17.92 -23.78 28.65
C PHE A 68 16.40 -23.95 28.76
N LYS A 69 15.79 -23.39 29.82
CA LYS A 69 14.33 -23.38 29.98
C LYS A 69 13.70 -22.41 28.96
N VAL A 70 14.33 -21.27 28.69
CA VAL A 70 13.89 -20.33 27.64
C VAL A 70 13.93 -21.00 26.26
N TYR A 71 15.05 -21.61 25.88
CA TYR A 71 15.16 -22.31 24.59
C TYR A 71 14.16 -23.47 24.43
N LEU A 72 13.91 -24.22 25.52
CA LEU A 72 12.87 -25.26 25.49
C LEU A 72 11.47 -24.65 25.31
N ALA A 73 11.19 -23.54 25.99
CA ALA A 73 9.90 -22.86 25.87
C ALA A 73 9.66 -22.34 24.45
N GLU A 74 10.65 -21.76 23.78
CA GLU A 74 10.54 -21.33 22.39
C GLU A 74 10.14 -22.48 21.45
N ILE A 75 10.79 -23.65 21.59
CA ILE A 75 10.43 -24.83 20.78
C ILE A 75 9.00 -25.27 21.09
N LEU A 76 8.61 -25.29 22.37
CA LEU A 76 7.25 -25.65 22.78
C LEU A 76 6.21 -24.69 22.20
N LEU A 77 6.47 -23.38 22.18
CA LEU A 77 5.59 -22.38 21.54
C LEU A 77 5.47 -22.62 20.03
N ASN A 78 6.58 -22.87 19.35
CA ASN A 78 6.59 -23.17 17.91
C ASN A 78 5.82 -24.46 17.57
N ASP A 79 5.84 -25.44 18.47
CA ASP A 79 5.07 -26.69 18.36
C ASP A 79 3.60 -26.55 18.81
N GLY A 80 3.16 -25.35 19.25
CA GLY A 80 1.81 -25.07 19.74
C GLY A 80 1.50 -25.66 21.12
N GLN A 81 2.53 -25.98 21.90
CA GLN A 81 2.46 -26.49 23.28
C GLN A 81 2.51 -25.34 24.29
N ASP A 82 1.61 -24.38 24.14
CA ASP A 82 1.62 -23.08 24.83
C ASP A 82 1.62 -23.18 26.36
N ASP A 83 0.77 -24.05 26.92
CA ASP A 83 0.63 -24.19 28.38
C ASP A 83 1.94 -24.66 29.03
N ASP A 84 2.62 -25.63 28.40
CA ASP A 84 3.90 -26.16 28.89
C ASP A 84 5.01 -25.12 28.76
N ALA A 85 5.03 -24.37 27.66
CA ALA A 85 5.99 -23.32 27.42
C ALA A 85 5.84 -22.16 28.42
N LEU A 86 4.62 -21.65 28.60
CA LEU A 86 4.36 -20.55 29.53
C LEU A 86 4.62 -20.97 30.96
N SER A 87 4.24 -22.19 31.35
CA SER A 87 4.57 -22.75 32.67
C SER A 87 6.09 -22.74 32.93
N LEU A 88 6.87 -23.09 31.91
CA LEU A 88 8.33 -23.07 31.98
C LEU A 88 8.88 -21.65 32.11
N LEU A 89 8.40 -20.70 31.30
CA LEU A 89 8.81 -19.29 31.36
C LEU A 89 8.45 -18.64 32.70
N TYR A 90 7.23 -18.87 33.22
CA TYR A 90 6.79 -18.34 34.52
C TYR A 90 7.45 -19.02 35.72
N SER A 91 8.16 -20.13 35.53
CA SER A 91 8.91 -20.79 36.60
C SER A 91 10.26 -20.13 36.91
N ILE A 92 10.73 -19.25 36.02
CA ILE A 92 11.99 -18.54 36.14
C ILE A 92 11.74 -17.23 36.91
N ASP A 93 12.64 -16.91 37.84
CA ASP A 93 12.52 -15.74 38.70
C ASP A 93 12.91 -14.45 37.96
N GLU A 94 12.30 -13.31 38.35
CA GLU A 94 12.57 -11.99 37.75
C GLU A 94 14.02 -11.51 37.97
N ASN A 95 14.74 -12.09 38.94
CA ASN A 95 16.16 -11.81 39.18
C ASN A 95 17.10 -12.73 38.39
N SER A 96 16.58 -13.63 37.56
CA SER A 96 17.39 -14.50 36.71
C SER A 96 18.16 -13.69 35.68
N ASP A 97 19.39 -14.12 35.36
CA ASP A 97 20.18 -13.54 34.27
C ASP A 97 19.48 -13.73 32.91
N SER A 98 18.55 -14.70 32.80
CA SER A 98 17.74 -14.97 31.61
C SER A 98 16.39 -14.23 31.57
N TYR A 99 16.13 -13.33 32.53
CA TYR A 99 14.82 -12.68 32.62
C TYR A 99 14.51 -11.81 31.41
N LEU A 100 15.54 -11.19 30.81
CA LEU A 100 15.38 -10.36 29.63
C LEU A 100 14.89 -11.18 28.43
N GLU A 101 15.49 -12.35 28.21
CA GLU A 101 15.15 -13.28 27.14
C GLU A 101 13.70 -13.79 27.30
N ILE A 102 13.25 -14.03 28.53
CA ILE A 102 11.85 -14.41 28.80
C ILE A 102 10.88 -13.33 28.33
N LEU A 103 11.17 -12.06 28.64
CA LEU A 103 10.30 -10.96 28.25
C LEU A 103 10.20 -10.85 26.72
N LEU A 104 11.29 -11.11 26.01
CA LEU A 104 11.32 -11.14 24.53
C LEU A 104 10.48 -12.30 23.99
N VAL A 105 10.68 -13.52 24.50
CA VAL A 105 9.90 -14.69 24.08
C VAL A 105 8.40 -14.51 24.38
N GLN A 106 8.06 -13.95 25.54
CA GLN A 106 6.66 -13.62 25.88
C GLN A 106 6.09 -12.55 24.95
N ALA A 107 6.86 -11.52 24.61
CA ALA A 107 6.43 -10.48 23.70
C ALA A 107 6.11 -11.05 22.31
N ASP A 108 7.03 -11.85 21.75
CA ASP A 108 6.86 -12.48 20.44
C ASP A 108 5.65 -13.42 20.42
N TYR A 109 5.49 -14.22 21.48
CA TYR A 109 4.32 -15.08 21.65
C TYR A 109 3.02 -14.29 21.66
N TYR A 110 2.90 -13.27 22.51
CA TYR A 110 1.67 -12.47 22.58
C TYR A 110 1.42 -11.68 21.31
N GLN A 111 2.47 -11.24 20.60
CA GLN A 111 2.35 -10.60 19.30
C GLN A 111 1.77 -11.57 18.27
N SER A 112 2.23 -12.83 18.25
CA SER A 112 1.72 -13.87 17.34
C SER A 112 0.23 -14.18 17.57
N LEU A 113 -0.25 -14.04 18.81
CA LEU A 113 -1.67 -14.18 19.17
C LEU A 113 -2.50 -12.92 18.88
N GLY A 114 -1.88 -11.83 18.43
CA GLY A 114 -2.54 -10.52 18.25
C GLY A 114 -2.86 -9.80 19.56
N LEU A 115 -2.28 -10.25 20.69
CA LEU A 115 -2.41 -9.62 22.00
C LEU A 115 -1.40 -8.49 22.16
N PHE A 116 -1.51 -7.48 21.28
CA PHE A 116 -0.49 -6.45 21.09
C PHE A 116 -0.20 -5.60 22.32
N GLU A 117 -1.20 -5.32 23.17
CA GLU A 117 -0.96 -4.54 24.39
C GLU A 117 -0.15 -5.33 25.42
N THR A 118 -0.36 -6.65 25.51
CA THR A 118 0.45 -7.53 26.39
C THR A 118 1.87 -7.65 25.85
N ALA A 119 2.03 -7.84 24.54
CA ALA A 119 3.34 -7.86 23.89
C ALA A 119 4.09 -6.54 24.12
N GLN A 120 3.39 -5.41 23.97
CA GLN A 120 3.96 -4.09 24.21
C GLN A 120 4.41 -3.91 25.66
N ALA A 121 3.61 -4.35 26.63
CA ALA A 121 3.98 -4.28 28.04
C ALA A 121 5.28 -5.07 28.32
N LYS A 122 5.43 -6.25 27.71
CA LYS A 122 6.64 -7.08 27.85
C LYS A 122 7.88 -6.46 27.22
N LEU A 123 7.75 -5.87 26.03
CA LEU A 123 8.86 -5.13 25.41
C LEU A 123 9.21 -3.85 26.18
N GLN A 124 8.23 -3.18 26.79
CA GLN A 124 8.50 -2.00 27.63
C GLN A 124 9.24 -2.37 28.90
N GLU A 125 8.82 -3.44 29.58
CA GLU A 125 9.52 -4.01 30.74
C GLU A 125 10.96 -4.39 30.37
N ALA A 126 11.15 -5.06 29.22
CA ALA A 126 12.48 -5.39 28.71
C ALA A 126 13.32 -4.13 28.43
N HIS A 127 12.70 -3.08 27.87
CA HIS A 127 13.37 -1.81 27.59
C HIS A 127 13.75 -1.05 28.85
N GLU A 128 12.99 -1.16 29.94
CA GLU A 128 13.36 -0.56 31.23
C GLU A 128 14.61 -1.23 31.83
N LEU A 129 14.75 -2.55 31.67
CA LEU A 129 15.91 -3.31 32.12
C LEU A 129 17.15 -3.07 31.26
N ALA A 130 16.97 -3.00 29.95
CA ALA A 130 18.05 -2.86 28.98
C ALA A 130 17.73 -1.76 27.93
N PRO A 131 17.76 -0.46 28.31
CA PRO A 131 17.27 0.65 27.47
C PRO A 131 18.11 0.95 26.22
N LYS A 132 19.26 0.28 26.08
CA LYS A 132 20.17 0.46 24.93
C LYS A 132 20.32 -0.80 24.08
N GLU A 133 19.56 -1.84 24.39
CA GLU A 133 19.61 -3.07 23.63
C GLU A 133 18.84 -2.88 22.32
N ASP A 134 19.55 -2.89 21.20
CA ASP A 134 18.98 -2.57 19.89
C ASP A 134 17.91 -3.61 19.48
N ALA A 135 18.01 -4.86 19.96
CA ALA A 135 16.99 -5.89 19.72
C ALA A 135 15.62 -5.55 20.32
N ILE A 136 15.61 -4.97 21.52
CA ILE A 136 14.37 -4.57 22.20
C ILE A 136 13.75 -3.36 21.51
N ILE A 137 14.59 -2.38 21.16
CA ILE A 137 14.15 -1.19 20.42
C ILE A 137 13.59 -1.61 19.06
N PHE A 138 14.22 -2.58 18.39
CA PHE A 138 13.72 -3.14 17.13
C PHE A 138 12.38 -3.86 17.32
N GLY A 139 12.23 -4.70 18.35
CA GLY A 139 10.94 -5.33 18.69
C GLY A 139 9.82 -4.31 18.92
N LEU A 140 10.12 -3.23 19.66
CA LEU A 140 9.18 -2.11 19.85
C LEU A 140 8.83 -1.41 18.53
N ALA A 141 9.80 -1.24 17.63
CA ALA A 141 9.60 -0.64 16.32
C ALA A 141 8.68 -1.50 15.43
N GLU A 142 8.94 -2.81 15.35
CA GLU A 142 8.14 -3.75 14.54
C GLU A 142 6.71 -3.92 15.11
N LEU A 143 6.56 -3.94 16.44
CA LEU A 143 5.24 -3.97 17.07
C LEU A 143 4.48 -2.66 16.80
N ALA A 144 5.13 -1.50 16.91
CA ALA A 144 4.52 -0.23 16.57
C ALA A 144 4.13 -0.14 15.09
N TYR A 145 4.97 -0.64 14.19
CA TYR A 145 4.72 -0.66 12.75
C TYR A 145 3.54 -1.56 12.38
N SER A 146 3.50 -2.78 12.93
CA SER A 146 2.42 -3.75 12.67
C SER A 146 1.08 -3.32 13.25
N THR A 147 1.08 -2.57 14.36
CA THR A 147 -0.13 -2.02 14.99
C THR A 147 -0.56 -0.66 14.42
N GLY A 148 0.12 -0.16 13.37
CA GLY A 148 -0.21 1.11 12.71
C GLY A 148 0.18 2.37 13.50
N LYS A 149 0.93 2.22 14.61
CA LYS A 149 1.52 3.32 15.39
C LYS A 149 2.77 3.86 14.65
N ASN A 150 2.60 4.27 13.40
CA ASN A 150 3.70 4.55 12.46
C ASN A 150 4.64 5.69 12.89
N GLU A 151 4.17 6.72 13.62
CA GLU A 151 5.04 7.77 14.16
C GLU A 151 6.02 7.21 15.22
N LEU A 152 5.54 6.30 16.07
CA LEU A 152 6.38 5.66 17.09
C LEU A 152 7.38 4.70 16.44
N ALA A 153 6.92 3.91 15.46
CA ALA A 153 7.79 3.03 14.68
C ALA A 153 8.90 3.82 13.98
N LEU A 154 8.54 4.92 13.30
CA LEU A 154 9.48 5.82 12.64
C LEU A 154 10.54 6.33 13.61
N HIS A 155 10.15 6.76 14.81
CA HIS A 155 11.08 7.22 15.82
C HIS A 155 12.12 6.15 16.20
N TYR A 156 11.67 4.93 16.49
CA TYR A 156 12.58 3.84 16.85
C TYR A 156 13.48 3.42 15.69
N TYR A 157 12.94 3.29 14.46
CA TYR A 157 13.77 2.96 13.31
C TYR A 157 14.82 4.04 13.00
N GLN A 158 14.48 5.31 13.16
CA GLN A 158 15.43 6.42 13.00
C GLN A 158 16.54 6.35 14.04
N ASP A 159 16.22 6.07 15.30
CA ASP A 159 17.23 5.89 16.34
C ASP A 159 18.18 4.73 16.01
N LEU A 160 17.64 3.55 15.67
CA LEU A 160 18.42 2.39 15.26
C LEU A 160 19.30 2.68 14.03
N ALA A 161 18.75 3.39 13.04
CA ALA A 161 19.45 3.74 11.80
C ALA A 161 20.66 4.68 12.00
N THR A 162 20.79 5.31 13.18
CA THR A 162 22.00 6.09 13.53
C THR A 162 23.21 5.21 13.81
N ARG A 163 23.00 3.94 14.16
CA ARG A 163 24.04 3.01 14.61
C ARG A 163 24.28 1.88 13.62
N GLN A 164 23.24 1.44 12.92
CA GLN A 164 23.31 0.30 12.00
C GLN A 164 22.45 0.50 10.76
N LYS A 165 22.83 -0.14 9.65
CA LYS A 165 22.05 -0.09 8.40
C LYS A 165 20.94 -1.15 8.37
N HIS A 166 21.24 -2.33 8.93
CA HIS A 166 20.34 -3.47 8.97
C HIS A 166 20.21 -3.97 10.40
N PHE A 167 19.08 -4.60 10.69
CA PHE A 167 18.88 -5.41 11.87
C PHE A 167 18.45 -6.81 11.42
N GLY A 168 19.32 -7.80 11.58
CA GLY A 168 19.21 -9.06 10.83
C GLY A 168 19.19 -8.79 9.32
N GLU A 169 18.21 -9.37 8.63
CA GLU A 169 17.98 -9.17 7.19
C GLU A 169 17.18 -7.89 6.87
N ILE A 170 16.66 -7.20 7.88
CA ILE A 170 15.77 -6.05 7.68
C ILE A 170 16.58 -4.78 7.47
N ASN A 171 16.35 -4.09 6.34
CA ASN A 171 16.92 -2.78 6.05
C ASN A 171 16.13 -1.69 6.78
N LEU A 172 16.78 -1.01 7.73
CA LEU A 172 16.11 0.00 8.56
C LEU A 172 15.66 1.22 7.74
N ARG A 173 16.31 1.51 6.61
CA ARG A 173 15.90 2.62 5.75
C ARG A 173 14.62 2.31 4.97
N GLU A 174 14.41 1.05 4.61
CA GLU A 174 13.14 0.60 4.00
C GLU A 174 12.01 0.72 5.03
N ARG A 175 12.25 0.34 6.29
CA ARG A 175 11.27 0.53 7.38
C ARG A 175 10.95 2.00 7.66
N ILE A 176 11.95 2.88 7.63
CA ILE A 176 11.75 4.34 7.72
C ILE A 176 10.92 4.85 6.54
N PHE A 177 11.28 4.45 5.31
CA PHE A 177 10.54 4.81 4.09
C PHE A 177 9.06 4.38 4.19
N ALA A 178 8.82 3.10 4.51
CA ALA A 178 7.46 2.55 4.60
C ALA A 178 6.65 3.24 5.70
N SER A 179 7.26 3.55 6.85
CA SER A 179 6.61 4.30 7.93
C SER A 179 6.21 5.72 7.49
N LEU A 180 7.09 6.44 6.78
CA LEU A 180 6.79 7.76 6.22
C LEU A 180 5.68 7.70 5.16
N ALA A 181 5.71 6.69 4.28
CA ALA A 181 4.70 6.49 3.26
C ALA A 181 3.31 6.23 3.87
N LYS A 182 3.22 5.39 4.92
CA LYS A 182 1.98 5.12 5.66
C LYS A 182 1.44 6.33 6.41
N LEU A 183 2.31 7.27 6.80
CA LEU A 183 1.92 8.55 7.41
C LEU A 183 1.47 9.61 6.38
N GLY A 184 1.58 9.32 5.08
CA GLY A 184 1.32 10.28 4.01
C GLY A 184 2.39 11.38 3.91
N ARG A 185 3.55 11.20 4.56
CA ARG A 185 4.69 12.15 4.54
C ARG A 185 5.53 11.92 3.30
N TYR A 186 4.90 12.07 2.13
CA TYR A 186 5.47 11.67 0.84
C TYR A 186 6.72 12.45 0.45
N GLU A 187 6.82 13.72 0.80
CA GLU A 187 8.01 14.53 0.55
C GLU A 187 9.23 13.95 1.27
N GLU A 188 9.10 13.60 2.55
CA GLU A 188 10.19 13.00 3.33
C GLU A 188 10.52 11.58 2.85
N ALA A 189 9.49 10.78 2.54
CA ALA A 189 9.69 9.46 1.94
C ALA A 189 10.46 9.56 0.60
N SER A 190 10.18 10.59 -0.21
CA SER A 190 10.87 10.81 -1.48
C SER A 190 12.36 11.14 -1.30
N GLU A 191 12.73 11.83 -0.21
CA GLU A 191 14.14 12.08 0.11
C GLU A 191 14.88 10.79 0.49
N ILE A 192 14.22 9.87 1.21
CA ILE A 192 14.78 8.54 1.50
C ILE A 192 15.03 7.77 0.20
N ILE A 193 14.09 7.77 -0.75
CA ILE A 193 14.28 7.14 -2.06
C ILE A 193 15.47 7.77 -2.81
N LYS A 194 15.57 9.11 -2.84
CA LYS A 194 16.66 9.81 -3.53
C LYS A 194 18.03 9.46 -2.97
N GLN A 195 18.13 9.34 -1.64
CA GLN A 195 19.40 9.12 -0.98
C GLN A 195 19.80 7.64 -0.95
N TYR A 196 18.83 6.74 -0.85
CA TYR A 196 19.06 5.34 -0.48
C TYR A 196 18.32 4.31 -1.34
N GLY A 197 17.52 4.72 -2.33
CA GLY A 197 16.66 3.80 -3.08
C GLY A 197 17.40 2.73 -3.90
N GLN A 198 18.70 2.89 -4.15
CA GLN A 198 19.55 1.82 -4.70
C GLN A 198 19.66 0.59 -3.78
N ASP A 199 19.43 0.79 -2.48
CA ASP A 199 19.41 -0.26 -1.47
C ASP A 199 18.06 -0.98 -1.41
N PHE A 200 17.04 -0.52 -2.16
CA PHE A 200 15.72 -1.15 -2.16
C PHE A 200 15.78 -2.40 -3.05
N ILE A 201 15.75 -3.57 -2.41
CA ILE A 201 15.85 -4.87 -3.09
C ILE A 201 14.46 -5.47 -3.30
N ASP A 202 13.61 -5.34 -2.30
CA ASP A 202 12.26 -5.89 -2.29
C ASP A 202 11.36 -5.24 -3.36
N ILE A 203 10.59 -6.09 -4.04
CA ILE A 203 9.75 -5.66 -5.17
C ILE A 203 8.58 -4.78 -4.71
N ASP A 204 7.98 -5.11 -3.57
CA ASP A 204 6.86 -4.34 -3.00
C ASP A 204 7.35 -2.96 -2.55
N THR A 205 8.53 -2.88 -1.95
CA THR A 205 9.17 -1.61 -1.58
C THR A 205 9.45 -0.73 -2.81
N ARG A 206 9.90 -1.31 -3.93
CA ARG A 206 10.09 -0.58 -5.19
C ARG A 206 8.77 -0.10 -5.79
N TYR A 207 7.72 -0.91 -5.71
CA TYR A 207 6.38 -0.54 -6.12
C TYR A 207 5.85 0.65 -5.31
N GLU A 208 5.95 0.58 -3.97
CA GLU A 208 5.57 1.66 -3.07
C GLU A 208 6.39 2.93 -3.34
N ALA A 209 7.69 2.81 -3.62
CA ALA A 209 8.53 3.93 -4.03
C ALA A 209 8.01 4.60 -5.30
N GLY A 210 7.57 3.82 -6.29
CA GLY A 210 6.91 4.33 -7.50
C GLY A 210 5.67 5.18 -7.20
N LEU A 211 4.82 4.73 -6.28
CA LEU A 211 3.62 5.46 -5.83
C LEU A 211 3.97 6.78 -5.13
N VAL A 212 4.96 6.77 -4.24
CA VAL A 212 5.44 7.98 -3.54
C VAL A 212 6.03 8.99 -4.54
N LEU A 213 6.80 8.52 -5.51
CA LEU A 213 7.39 9.36 -6.56
C LEU A 213 6.32 9.98 -7.48
N LEU A 214 5.25 9.25 -7.81
CA LEU A 214 4.08 9.81 -8.49
C LEU A 214 3.43 10.94 -7.69
N SER A 215 3.22 10.71 -6.40
CA SER A 215 2.57 11.67 -5.49
C SER A 215 3.39 12.95 -5.33
N THR A 216 4.72 12.83 -5.34
CA THR A 216 5.67 13.95 -5.28
C THR A 216 6.06 14.51 -6.66
N LYS A 217 5.41 14.02 -7.73
CA LYS A 217 5.58 14.46 -9.12
C LYS A 217 6.97 14.23 -9.72
N ASP A 218 7.77 13.34 -9.14
CA ASP A 218 9.02 12.87 -9.75
C ASP A 218 8.71 11.73 -10.74
N TYR A 219 8.00 12.08 -11.82
CA TYR A 219 7.46 11.13 -12.78
C TYR A 219 8.54 10.27 -13.46
N LYS A 220 9.72 10.84 -13.69
CA LYS A 220 10.84 10.12 -14.32
C LYS A 220 11.34 8.98 -13.44
N LYS A 221 11.53 9.23 -12.14
CA LYS A 221 11.92 8.17 -11.22
C LYS A 221 10.77 7.20 -10.97
N ALA A 222 9.52 7.68 -10.91
CA ALA A 222 8.37 6.77 -10.79
C ALA A 222 8.36 5.74 -11.94
N ILE A 223 8.60 6.21 -13.18
CA ILE A 223 8.75 5.34 -14.35
C ILE A 223 9.89 4.33 -14.16
N GLU A 224 11.06 4.77 -13.71
CA GLU A 224 12.22 3.89 -13.48
C GLU A 224 11.90 2.76 -12.48
N TYR A 225 11.37 3.11 -11.31
CA TYR A 225 11.04 2.13 -10.26
C TYR A 225 9.94 1.16 -10.70
N LEU A 226 8.85 1.67 -11.28
CA LEU A 226 7.72 0.83 -11.71
C LEU A 226 8.07 -0.03 -12.93
N THR A 227 8.95 0.44 -13.81
CA THR A 227 9.49 -0.40 -14.90
C THR A 227 10.34 -1.52 -14.33
N GLY A 228 11.21 -1.23 -13.35
CA GLY A 228 12.01 -2.26 -12.68
C GLY A 228 11.17 -3.33 -11.98
N VAL A 229 10.03 -2.94 -11.39
CA VAL A 229 9.05 -3.89 -10.84
C VAL A 229 8.54 -4.85 -11.93
N LEU A 230 8.13 -4.32 -13.08
CA LEU A 230 7.61 -5.14 -14.20
C LEU A 230 8.69 -5.94 -14.94
N GLU A 231 9.95 -5.51 -14.91
CA GLU A 231 11.09 -6.28 -15.42
C GLU A 231 11.36 -7.51 -14.54
N GLN A 232 11.16 -7.39 -13.23
CA GLN A 232 11.35 -8.47 -12.26
C GLN A 232 10.12 -9.40 -12.19
N ALA A 233 8.92 -8.84 -12.22
CA ALA A 233 7.65 -9.57 -12.20
C ALA A 233 6.66 -8.91 -13.16
N SER A 234 6.58 -9.44 -14.38
CA SER A 234 5.69 -8.89 -15.42
C SER A 234 4.21 -9.10 -15.11
N ASP A 235 3.87 -10.02 -14.21
CA ASP A 235 2.53 -10.27 -13.70
C ASP A 235 2.16 -9.42 -12.48
N TYR A 236 2.99 -8.43 -12.09
CA TYR A 236 2.67 -7.48 -11.03
C TYR A 236 1.61 -6.47 -11.49
N VAL A 237 0.35 -6.93 -11.55
CA VAL A 237 -0.80 -6.23 -12.15
C VAL A 237 -0.94 -4.78 -11.65
N ASN A 238 -0.75 -4.57 -10.34
CA ASN A 238 -0.95 -3.27 -9.69
C ASN A 238 0.03 -2.19 -10.17
N ALA A 239 1.15 -2.55 -10.80
CA ALA A 239 2.14 -1.60 -11.31
C ALA A 239 1.73 -0.96 -12.64
N TYR A 240 0.89 -1.61 -13.45
CA TYR A 240 0.49 -1.10 -14.77
C TYR A 240 -0.29 0.23 -14.71
N PRO A 241 -1.33 0.39 -13.86
CA PRO A 241 -2.04 1.66 -13.75
C PRO A 241 -1.10 2.80 -13.33
N LEU A 242 -0.24 2.56 -12.34
CA LEU A 242 0.71 3.56 -11.84
C LEU A 242 1.76 3.93 -12.90
N LEU A 243 2.33 2.95 -13.60
CA LEU A 243 3.35 3.21 -14.62
C LEU A 243 2.77 3.98 -15.79
N ALA A 244 1.56 3.62 -16.24
CA ALA A 244 0.88 4.33 -17.31
C ALA A 244 0.49 5.76 -16.88
N GLN A 245 0.05 5.98 -15.64
CA GLN A 245 -0.16 7.32 -15.08
C GLN A 245 1.15 8.12 -15.01
N ALA A 246 2.27 7.48 -14.66
CA ALA A 246 3.58 8.13 -14.62
C ALA A 246 4.03 8.58 -16.01
N TYR A 247 3.85 7.73 -17.03
CA TYR A 247 4.09 8.10 -18.42
C TYR A 247 3.19 9.24 -18.88
N GLU A 248 1.88 9.20 -18.57
CA GLU A 248 0.93 10.27 -18.92
C GLU A 248 1.38 11.61 -18.30
N ALA A 249 1.69 11.62 -17.01
CA ALA A 249 2.11 12.82 -16.29
C ALA A 249 3.49 13.35 -16.74
N ASN A 250 4.36 12.46 -17.24
CA ASN A 250 5.63 12.84 -17.87
C ASN A 250 5.46 13.35 -19.32
N GLY A 251 4.25 13.23 -19.90
CA GLY A 251 3.92 13.65 -21.26
C GLY A 251 4.12 12.57 -22.35
N ASP A 252 4.49 11.35 -21.96
CA ASP A 252 4.74 10.22 -22.87
C ASP A 252 3.44 9.43 -23.13
N ASN A 253 2.43 10.08 -23.73
CA ASN A 253 1.10 9.51 -23.93
C ASN A 253 1.10 8.17 -24.71
N GLU A 254 1.97 8.00 -25.71
CA GLU A 254 2.06 6.74 -26.44
C GLU A 254 2.48 5.57 -25.55
N LYS A 255 3.45 5.78 -24.66
CA LYS A 255 3.90 4.75 -23.70
C LYS A 255 2.87 4.49 -22.62
N ALA A 256 2.19 5.53 -22.16
CA ALA A 256 1.08 5.39 -21.21
C ALA A 256 -0.01 4.48 -21.80
N LEU A 257 -0.37 4.70 -23.06
CA LEU A 257 -1.35 3.88 -23.77
C LEU A 257 -0.90 2.42 -23.91
N GLU A 258 0.33 2.18 -24.36
CA GLU A 258 0.90 0.83 -24.50
C GLU A 258 0.95 0.07 -23.17
N THR A 259 1.42 0.76 -22.12
CA THR A 259 1.52 0.21 -20.77
C THR A 259 0.14 -0.18 -20.23
N ALA A 260 -0.85 0.71 -20.35
CA ALA A 260 -2.20 0.44 -19.87
C ALA A 260 -2.87 -0.70 -20.66
N GLN A 261 -2.65 -0.76 -21.97
CA GLN A 261 -3.14 -1.88 -22.80
C GLN A 261 -2.49 -3.21 -22.42
N THR A 262 -1.22 -3.21 -22.05
CA THR A 262 -0.52 -4.42 -21.59
C THR A 262 -1.06 -4.85 -20.23
N GLY A 263 -1.33 -3.91 -19.32
CA GLY A 263 -1.99 -4.21 -18.04
C GLY A 263 -3.33 -4.93 -18.21
N LEU A 264 -4.14 -4.53 -19.19
CA LEU A 264 -5.41 -5.20 -19.49
C LEU A 264 -5.25 -6.65 -19.98
N THR A 265 -4.06 -7.05 -20.46
CA THR A 265 -3.80 -8.45 -20.81
C THR A 265 -3.62 -9.35 -19.59
N TYR A 266 -3.28 -8.77 -18.43
CA TYR A 266 -3.18 -9.46 -17.15
C TYR A 266 -4.47 -9.33 -16.32
N ASN A 267 -5.16 -8.19 -16.41
CA ASN A 267 -6.44 -7.96 -15.74
C ASN A 267 -7.43 -7.26 -16.69
N GLU A 268 -8.27 -8.05 -17.37
CA GLU A 268 -9.23 -7.56 -18.36
C GLU A 268 -10.42 -6.79 -17.75
N TYR A 269 -10.59 -6.81 -16.41
CA TYR A 269 -11.70 -6.15 -15.71
C TYR A 269 -11.27 -4.88 -14.97
N ASP A 270 -10.03 -4.42 -15.15
CA ASP A 270 -9.52 -3.22 -14.48
C ASP A 270 -10.14 -1.94 -15.07
N GLU A 271 -11.15 -1.40 -14.39
CA GLU A 271 -11.82 -0.15 -14.75
C GLU A 271 -10.88 1.07 -14.74
N THR A 272 -9.84 1.07 -13.91
CA THR A 272 -8.84 2.15 -13.85
C THR A 272 -8.04 2.18 -15.15
N LEU A 273 -7.66 1.01 -15.68
CA LEU A 273 -6.96 0.92 -16.96
C LEU A 273 -7.85 1.34 -18.13
N TYR A 274 -9.15 1.00 -18.13
CA TYR A 274 -10.08 1.49 -19.16
C TYR A 274 -10.21 3.02 -19.15
N ALA A 275 -10.31 3.63 -17.97
CA ALA A 275 -10.38 5.08 -17.83
C ALA A 275 -9.09 5.74 -18.33
N LEU A 276 -7.94 5.21 -17.91
CA LEU A 276 -6.62 5.68 -18.33
C LEU A 276 -6.43 5.58 -19.84
N ILE A 277 -6.79 4.44 -20.45
CA ILE A 277 -6.72 4.25 -21.91
C ILE A 277 -7.64 5.25 -22.62
N GLY A 278 -8.87 5.43 -22.15
CA GLY A 278 -9.82 6.40 -22.71
C GLY A 278 -9.24 7.81 -22.77
N ARG A 279 -8.74 8.29 -21.63
CA ARG A 279 -8.13 9.62 -21.51
C ARG A 279 -6.85 9.76 -22.33
N VAL A 280 -5.91 8.83 -22.21
CA VAL A 280 -4.62 8.88 -22.93
C VAL A 280 -4.81 8.73 -24.44
N ALA A 281 -5.72 7.85 -24.90
CA ALA A 281 -6.03 7.72 -26.31
C ALA A 281 -6.65 9.01 -26.88
N ALA A 282 -7.49 9.71 -26.11
CA ALA A 282 -8.01 11.02 -26.50
C ALA A 282 -6.89 12.07 -26.60
N ASN A 283 -5.91 12.08 -25.68
CA ASN A 283 -4.73 12.95 -25.75
C ASN A 283 -3.87 12.67 -27.00
N CYS A 284 -3.79 11.41 -27.43
CA CYS A 284 -3.17 11.00 -28.68
C CYS A 284 -4.04 11.24 -29.93
N ALA A 285 -5.19 11.92 -29.81
CA ALA A 285 -6.19 12.10 -30.87
C ALA A 285 -6.73 10.79 -31.49
N LYS A 286 -6.63 9.66 -30.78
CA LYS A 286 -7.17 8.35 -31.16
C LYS A 286 -8.59 8.19 -30.62
N TYR A 287 -9.49 9.08 -31.06
CA TYR A 287 -10.83 9.20 -30.47
C TYR A 287 -11.70 7.94 -30.59
N ASP A 288 -11.61 7.20 -31.70
CA ASP A 288 -12.37 5.96 -31.87
C ASP A 288 -11.95 4.90 -30.85
N LEU A 289 -10.64 4.76 -30.63
CA LEU A 289 -10.11 3.87 -29.60
C LEU A 289 -10.55 4.31 -28.21
N ALA A 290 -10.49 5.61 -27.91
CA ALA A 290 -10.93 6.15 -26.63
C ALA A 290 -12.41 5.82 -26.34
N VAL A 291 -13.30 6.05 -27.32
CA VAL A 291 -14.73 5.70 -27.21
C VAL A 291 -14.91 4.20 -26.98
N ASP A 292 -14.24 3.36 -27.77
CA ASP A 292 -14.39 1.90 -27.68
C ASP A 292 -13.93 1.36 -26.32
N MET A 293 -12.82 1.88 -25.79
CA MET A 293 -12.27 1.42 -24.51
C MET A 293 -13.12 1.88 -23.32
N LEU A 294 -13.60 3.13 -23.32
CA LEU A 294 -14.50 3.62 -22.27
C LEU A 294 -15.84 2.87 -22.27
N LYS A 295 -16.39 2.55 -23.46
CA LYS A 295 -17.59 1.71 -23.58
C LYS A 295 -17.38 0.30 -23.04
N LYS A 296 -16.22 -0.31 -23.33
CA LYS A 296 -15.86 -1.63 -22.78
C LYS A 296 -15.73 -1.57 -21.27
N GLY A 297 -15.04 -0.57 -20.72
CA GLY A 297 -14.97 -0.36 -19.27
C GLY A 297 -16.36 -0.27 -18.62
N LEU A 298 -17.26 0.54 -19.19
CA LEU A 298 -18.64 0.66 -18.71
C LEU A 298 -19.47 -0.62 -18.85
N SER A 299 -19.11 -1.53 -19.76
CA SER A 299 -19.77 -2.84 -19.85
C SER A 299 -19.41 -3.77 -18.70
N PHE A 300 -18.22 -3.58 -18.09
CA PHE A 300 -17.78 -4.33 -16.91
C PHE A 300 -18.15 -3.62 -15.60
N ALA A 301 -18.10 -2.28 -15.58
CA ALA A 301 -18.46 -1.46 -14.44
C ALA A 301 -19.55 -0.43 -14.82
N PRO A 302 -20.83 -0.85 -14.94
CA PRO A 302 -21.92 0.03 -15.34
C PRO A 302 -22.16 1.20 -14.38
N ASP A 303 -21.78 1.09 -13.12
CA ASP A 303 -22.00 2.14 -12.11
C ASP A 303 -20.81 3.09 -11.96
N ASN A 304 -19.71 2.87 -12.70
CA ASN A 304 -18.53 3.72 -12.63
C ASN A 304 -18.78 5.07 -13.33
N MET A 305 -19.00 6.12 -12.51
CA MET A 305 -19.30 7.47 -12.99
C MET A 305 -18.10 8.16 -13.64
N ASP A 306 -16.86 7.86 -13.24
CA ASP A 306 -15.67 8.44 -13.88
C ASP A 306 -15.57 8.02 -15.36
N LEU A 307 -15.67 6.71 -15.64
CA LEU A 307 -15.71 6.19 -17.01
C LEU A 307 -16.84 6.83 -17.83
N ARG A 308 -18.01 7.00 -17.21
CA ARG A 308 -19.19 7.59 -17.85
C ARG A 308 -18.98 9.07 -18.17
N VAL A 309 -18.45 9.84 -17.23
CA VAL A 309 -18.15 11.26 -17.42
C VAL A 309 -17.04 11.45 -18.45
N GLN A 310 -16.00 10.62 -18.47
CA GLN A 310 -14.95 10.68 -19.49
C GLN A 310 -15.50 10.39 -20.90
N LEU A 311 -16.37 9.38 -21.04
CA LEU A 311 -17.03 9.09 -22.31
C LEU A 311 -17.96 10.23 -22.73
N SER A 312 -18.67 10.82 -21.78
CA SER A 312 -19.54 11.97 -21.99
C SER A 312 -18.77 13.19 -22.49
N ASN A 313 -17.64 13.53 -21.86
CA ASN A 313 -16.74 14.61 -22.30
C ASN A 313 -16.27 14.37 -23.74
N LEU A 314 -15.91 13.14 -24.06
CA LEU A 314 -15.47 12.77 -25.40
C LEU A 314 -16.61 12.87 -26.43
N TYR A 315 -17.83 12.49 -26.09
CA TYR A 315 -18.99 12.69 -26.95
C TYR A 315 -19.30 14.16 -27.19
N LEU A 316 -19.21 15.01 -26.17
CA LEU A 316 -19.38 16.45 -26.35
C LEU A 316 -18.33 17.06 -27.28
N TYR A 317 -17.07 16.63 -27.14
CA TYR A 317 -15.99 17.05 -28.04
C TYR A 317 -16.26 16.62 -29.49
N LEU A 318 -16.73 15.39 -29.68
CA LEU A 318 -17.08 14.83 -30.99
C LEU A 318 -18.46 15.27 -31.52
N LYS A 319 -19.19 16.10 -30.76
CA LYS A 319 -20.57 16.55 -31.07
C LYS A 319 -21.56 15.39 -31.28
N LYS A 320 -21.37 14.30 -30.52
CA LYS A 320 -22.25 13.12 -30.48
C LYS A 320 -23.29 13.30 -29.36
N ASP A 321 -24.13 14.32 -29.52
CA ASP A 321 -25.01 14.79 -28.45
C ASP A 321 -26.12 13.78 -28.11
N GLU A 322 -26.67 13.06 -29.10
CA GLU A 322 -27.68 12.02 -28.86
C GLU A 322 -27.09 10.81 -28.12
N GLU A 323 -25.88 10.37 -28.50
CA GLU A 323 -25.18 9.31 -27.77
C GLU A 323 -24.82 9.70 -26.34
N ASN A 324 -24.50 10.98 -26.11
CA ASN A 324 -24.27 11.52 -24.78
C ASN A 324 -25.54 11.46 -23.92
N LEU A 325 -26.71 11.86 -24.44
CA LEU A 325 -27.96 11.73 -23.70
C LEU A 325 -28.34 10.27 -23.43
N GLN A 326 -28.08 9.38 -24.39
CA GLN A 326 -28.33 7.95 -24.23
C GLN A 326 -27.48 7.32 -23.11
N LEU A 327 -26.27 7.83 -22.90
CA LEU A 327 -25.33 7.34 -21.89
C LEU A 327 -25.86 7.45 -20.44
N PHE A 328 -26.77 8.41 -20.20
CA PHE A 328 -27.34 8.69 -18.88
C PHE A 328 -28.81 8.27 -18.75
N ARG A 329 -29.41 7.65 -19.79
CA ARG A 329 -30.85 7.32 -19.79
C ARG A 329 -31.26 6.39 -18.65
N GLU A 330 -30.39 5.45 -18.28
CA GLU A 330 -30.64 4.44 -17.24
C GLU A 330 -29.96 4.76 -15.91
N VAL A 331 -29.41 5.98 -15.77
CA VAL A 331 -28.77 6.43 -14.53
C VAL A 331 -29.81 7.15 -13.68
N ASP A 332 -29.98 6.70 -12.45
CA ASP A 332 -30.87 7.37 -11.49
C ASP A 332 -30.44 8.82 -11.24
N GLU A 333 -31.40 9.74 -11.15
CA GLU A 333 -31.09 11.18 -10.96
C GLU A 333 -30.23 11.45 -9.71
N GLU A 334 -30.35 10.62 -8.66
CA GLU A 334 -29.57 10.75 -7.42
C GLU A 334 -28.08 10.42 -7.62
N ASN A 335 -27.75 9.61 -8.63
CA ASN A 335 -26.38 9.20 -8.95
C ASN A 335 -25.70 10.14 -9.97
N LEU A 336 -26.43 11.11 -10.52
CA LEU A 336 -25.87 12.08 -11.47
C LEU A 336 -25.03 13.15 -10.76
N GLU A 337 -23.71 13.00 -10.90
CA GLU A 337 -22.73 14.00 -10.46
C GLU A 337 -22.91 15.36 -11.20
N PRO A 338 -22.48 16.48 -10.59
CA PRO A 338 -22.63 17.81 -11.20
C PRO A 338 -22.00 17.93 -12.61
N GLN A 339 -20.86 17.28 -12.84
CA GLN A 339 -20.21 17.29 -14.15
C GLN A 339 -21.05 16.54 -15.21
N ALA A 340 -21.65 15.40 -14.85
CA ALA A 340 -22.54 14.66 -15.74
C ALA A 340 -23.76 15.52 -16.12
N ARG A 341 -24.35 16.23 -15.16
CA ARG A 341 -25.48 17.15 -15.40
C ARG A 341 -25.11 18.29 -16.33
N TRP A 342 -23.96 18.91 -16.11
CA TRP A 342 -23.44 19.93 -17.04
C TRP A 342 -23.30 19.34 -18.45
N ASN A 343 -22.72 18.15 -18.59
CA ASN A 343 -22.54 17.55 -19.90
C ASN A 343 -23.88 17.24 -20.60
N ILE A 344 -24.87 16.73 -19.87
CA ILE A 344 -26.23 16.52 -20.36
C ILE A 344 -26.83 17.86 -20.81
N ALA A 345 -26.69 18.91 -20.01
CA ALA A 345 -27.20 20.23 -20.31
C ALA A 345 -26.64 20.81 -21.62
N VAL A 346 -25.34 20.63 -21.87
CA VAL A 346 -24.68 21.05 -23.12
C VAL A 346 -25.24 20.30 -24.33
N SER A 347 -25.45 18.99 -24.24
CA SER A 347 -26.07 18.22 -25.34
C SER A 347 -27.52 18.62 -25.58
N LEU A 348 -28.32 18.81 -24.52
CA LEU A 348 -29.70 19.30 -24.63
C LEU A 348 -29.76 20.68 -25.29
N TYR A 349 -28.84 21.58 -24.92
CA TYR A 349 -28.73 22.90 -25.52
C TYR A 349 -28.46 22.83 -27.03
N ARG A 350 -27.49 22.01 -27.47
CA ARG A 350 -27.16 21.83 -28.90
C ARG A 350 -28.26 21.16 -29.71
N LEU A 351 -29.10 20.37 -29.06
CA LEU A 351 -30.29 19.75 -29.63
C LEU A 351 -31.55 20.64 -29.50
N GLU A 352 -31.37 21.91 -29.10
CA GLU A 352 -32.42 22.92 -28.95
C GLU A 352 -33.51 22.55 -27.91
N LYS A 353 -33.21 21.64 -26.99
CA LYS A 353 -34.07 21.24 -25.85
C LYS A 353 -33.84 22.16 -24.65
N TYR A 354 -34.07 23.46 -24.84
CA TYR A 354 -33.65 24.51 -23.89
C TYR A 354 -34.24 24.37 -22.48
N GLN A 355 -35.51 23.98 -22.34
CA GLN A 355 -36.15 23.82 -21.02
C GLN A 355 -35.53 22.67 -20.22
N GLU A 356 -35.22 21.54 -20.86
CA GLU A 356 -34.54 20.41 -20.22
C GLU A 356 -33.09 20.78 -19.89
N SER A 357 -32.40 21.46 -20.82
CA SER A 357 -31.04 21.98 -20.59
C SER A 357 -30.98 22.88 -19.35
N ARG A 358 -31.95 23.80 -19.21
CA ARG A 358 -32.07 24.72 -18.07
C ARG A 358 -32.21 23.96 -16.74
N LYS A 359 -33.04 22.91 -16.70
CA LYS A 359 -33.18 22.07 -15.50
C LYS A 359 -31.82 21.53 -15.07
N GLU A 360 -31.07 20.93 -16.00
CA GLU A 360 -29.78 20.30 -15.67
C GLU A 360 -28.70 21.32 -15.26
N PHE A 361 -28.63 22.48 -15.92
CA PHE A 361 -27.74 23.57 -15.47
C PHE A 361 -28.07 24.04 -14.05
N LEU A 362 -29.35 24.24 -13.73
CA LEU A 362 -29.76 24.68 -12.39
C LEU A 362 -29.46 23.63 -11.31
N LEU A 363 -29.56 22.34 -11.63
CA LEU A 363 -29.21 21.25 -10.71
C LEU A 363 -27.70 21.14 -10.49
N ALA A 364 -26.87 21.43 -11.50
CA ALA A 364 -25.42 21.43 -11.38
C ALA A 364 -24.84 22.70 -10.71
N TYR A 365 -25.58 23.81 -10.78
CA TYR A 365 -25.12 25.14 -10.35
C TYR A 365 -24.56 25.20 -8.92
N PRO A 366 -25.19 24.63 -7.86
CA PRO A 366 -24.69 24.75 -6.50
C PRO A 366 -23.24 24.30 -6.32
N ASN A 367 -22.83 23.26 -7.07
CA ASN A 367 -21.49 22.68 -7.01
C ASN A 367 -20.52 23.31 -8.01
N LEU A 368 -21.00 23.84 -9.14
CA LEU A 368 -20.18 24.34 -10.24
C LEU A 368 -20.19 25.86 -10.41
N GLN A 369 -20.87 26.60 -9.54
CA GLN A 369 -21.00 28.07 -9.62
C GLN A 369 -19.68 28.86 -9.58
N ASN A 370 -18.55 28.24 -9.24
CA ASN A 370 -17.21 28.86 -9.28
C ASN A 370 -16.34 28.33 -10.44
N ASN A 371 -16.91 27.54 -11.35
CA ASN A 371 -16.24 27.06 -12.56
C ASN A 371 -16.62 27.99 -13.72
N ALA A 372 -15.62 28.66 -14.29
CA ALA A 372 -15.84 29.67 -15.33
C ALA A 372 -16.39 29.06 -16.64
N ASP A 373 -15.90 27.89 -17.06
CA ASP A 373 -16.38 27.21 -18.27
C ASP A 373 -17.86 26.81 -18.13
N PHE A 374 -18.24 26.29 -16.95
CA PHE A 374 -19.63 25.97 -16.64
C PHE A 374 -20.53 27.20 -16.70
N LEU A 375 -20.10 28.31 -16.06
CA LEU A 375 -20.85 29.57 -16.10
C LEU A 375 -20.97 30.09 -17.53
N LYS A 376 -19.92 29.99 -18.35
CA LYS A 376 -19.94 30.43 -19.75
C LYS A 376 -20.99 29.66 -20.58
N ASP A 377 -21.07 28.34 -20.41
CA ASP A 377 -22.10 27.54 -21.09
C ASP A 377 -23.50 27.83 -20.58
N MET A 378 -23.67 28.06 -19.27
CA MET A 378 -24.95 28.45 -18.70
C MET A 378 -25.40 29.84 -19.20
N ILE A 379 -24.49 30.82 -19.30
CA ILE A 379 -24.77 32.15 -19.87
C ILE A 379 -25.28 32.04 -21.31
N ARG A 380 -24.66 31.19 -22.15
CA ARG A 380 -25.10 30.96 -23.53
C ARG A 380 -26.56 30.51 -23.59
N LEU A 381 -26.97 29.59 -22.73
CA LEU A 381 -28.37 29.15 -22.63
C LEU A 381 -29.29 30.29 -22.18
N PHE A 382 -28.95 30.97 -21.07
CA PHE A 382 -29.82 31.99 -20.46
C PHE A 382 -29.97 33.24 -21.33
N ASN A 383 -28.98 33.52 -22.19
CA ASN A 383 -29.08 34.55 -23.21
C ASN A 383 -30.16 34.24 -24.25
N ILE A 384 -30.31 32.97 -24.63
CA ILE A 384 -31.35 32.51 -25.56
C ILE A 384 -32.74 32.46 -24.91
N ASP A 385 -32.82 32.00 -23.66
CA ASP A 385 -34.09 31.89 -22.93
C ASP A 385 -34.72 33.26 -22.57
N GLY A 386 -33.95 34.36 -22.63
CA GLY A 386 -34.43 35.72 -22.39
C GLY A 386 -34.60 36.11 -20.91
N GLU A 387 -34.05 35.31 -20.00
CA GLU A 387 -34.12 35.50 -18.54
C GLU A 387 -33.12 36.56 -18.06
N ARG A 388 -33.38 37.83 -18.41
CA ARG A 388 -32.43 38.95 -18.23
C ARG A 388 -31.86 39.10 -16.81
N VAL A 389 -32.66 38.87 -15.77
CA VAL A 389 -32.21 39.03 -14.38
C VAL A 389 -31.18 37.95 -14.03
N ALA A 390 -31.52 36.68 -14.27
CA ALA A 390 -30.62 35.56 -14.00
C ALA A 390 -29.37 35.62 -14.89
N LEU A 391 -29.52 36.03 -16.16
CA LEU A 391 -28.40 36.23 -17.07
C LEU A 391 -27.39 37.27 -16.54
N LYS A 392 -27.90 38.41 -16.02
CA LYS A 392 -27.07 39.46 -15.44
C LYS A 392 -26.30 38.96 -14.21
N ASP A 393 -26.96 38.23 -13.32
CA ASP A 393 -26.33 37.65 -12.12
C ASP A 393 -25.23 36.64 -12.50
N LEU A 394 -25.48 35.81 -13.53
CA LEU A 394 -24.49 34.86 -14.04
C LEU A 394 -23.28 35.56 -14.67
N LEU A 395 -23.51 36.60 -15.48
CA LEU A 395 -22.46 37.39 -16.11
C LEU A 395 -21.59 38.10 -15.07
N GLN A 396 -22.19 38.71 -14.05
CA GLN A 396 -21.45 39.33 -12.96
C GLN A 396 -20.51 38.30 -12.29
N LYS A 397 -21.04 37.13 -11.96
CA LYS A 397 -20.25 36.07 -11.30
C LYS A 397 -19.14 35.52 -12.19
N TYR A 398 -19.40 35.35 -13.48
CA TYR A 398 -18.38 34.93 -14.44
C TYR A 398 -17.25 35.97 -14.56
N LEU A 399 -17.60 37.25 -14.66
CA LEU A 399 -16.65 38.36 -14.78
C LEU A 399 -15.84 38.59 -13.49
N GLU A 400 -16.33 38.16 -12.33
CA GLU A 400 -15.51 38.10 -11.10
C GLU A 400 -14.37 37.06 -11.21
N LEU A 401 -14.55 36.01 -12.02
CA LEU A 401 -13.53 34.98 -12.27
C LEU A 401 -12.64 35.32 -13.47
N ILE A 402 -13.23 35.87 -14.54
CA ILE A 402 -12.55 36.20 -15.80
C ILE A 402 -12.94 37.64 -16.20
N PRO A 403 -12.29 38.67 -15.60
CA PRO A 403 -12.68 40.08 -15.80
C PRO A 403 -12.37 40.63 -17.20
N ASP A 404 -11.47 39.98 -17.94
CA ASP A 404 -10.97 40.47 -19.23
C ASP A 404 -11.68 39.82 -20.44
N ASP A 405 -12.78 39.09 -20.23
CA ASP A 405 -13.57 38.51 -21.33
C ASP A 405 -14.47 39.59 -21.97
N GLU A 406 -13.97 40.24 -23.03
CA GLU A 406 -14.66 41.33 -23.75
C GLU A 406 -16.07 40.94 -24.22
N GLU A 407 -16.26 39.69 -24.69
CA GLU A 407 -17.57 39.20 -25.15
C GLU A 407 -18.61 39.24 -24.02
N MET A 408 -18.19 38.88 -22.81
CA MET A 408 -19.08 38.83 -21.64
C MET A 408 -19.29 40.20 -21.01
N LEU A 409 -18.30 41.09 -21.09
CA LEU A 409 -18.45 42.50 -20.68
C LEU A 409 -19.48 43.22 -21.55
N ASP A 410 -19.36 43.11 -22.87
CA ASP A 410 -20.30 43.73 -23.81
C ASP A 410 -21.73 43.22 -23.54
N LEU A 411 -21.90 41.90 -23.37
CA LEU A 411 -23.20 41.31 -23.06
C LEU A 411 -23.76 41.78 -21.70
N TYR A 412 -22.90 41.98 -20.70
CA TYR A 412 -23.32 42.50 -19.40
C TYR A 412 -23.80 43.96 -19.49
N ASP A 413 -23.07 44.79 -20.21
CA ASP A 413 -23.40 46.21 -20.39
C ASP A 413 -24.69 46.43 -21.18
N GLU A 414 -25.04 45.53 -22.12
CA GLU A 414 -26.33 45.55 -22.83
C GLU A 414 -27.55 45.27 -21.92
N LEU A 415 -27.32 44.71 -20.72
CA LEU A 415 -28.35 44.37 -19.73
C LEU A 415 -28.46 45.40 -18.59
N VAL A 416 -27.64 46.46 -18.61
CA VAL A 416 -27.69 47.62 -17.69
C VAL A 416 -28.61 48.68 -18.24
#